data_AF-A0A920V8W5-F1
#
_entry.id   AF-A0A920V8W5-F1
#
_cell.length_a   1.000
_cell.length_b   1.000
_cell.length_c   1.000
_cell.angle_alpha   90.00
_cell.angle_beta   90.00
_cell.angle_gamma   90.00
#
_symmetry.space_group_name_H-M   'P 1'
#
loop_
_entity.id
_entity.type
_entity.pdbx_description
1 polymer ?
#
loop_
_entity_poly.entity_id
_entity_poly.type
_entity_poly.pdbx_seq_one_letter_code
_entity_poly.pdbx_strand_id
1 'polypeptide(L)'
;MSALEVYIDSIGLAFQIRDDILEAEGSTEIIGKSSKSDIHQGKATFPKIFGLDESKKRILELLALAKKPNFSIWWRAHPLQYMAESIFNREF
;
A
#
# COMPACT_ATOMS: atom_id res chain seq x y z
N MET A 1 -11.20 -3.32 -18.83
CA MET A 1 -11.12 -2.75 -17.48
C MET A 1 -11.64 -1.34 -17.48
N SER A 2 -12.56 -1.02 -16.57
CA SER A 2 -13.09 0.33 -16.36
C SER A 2 -12.08 1.21 -15.61
N ALA A 3 -12.30 2.53 -15.67
CA ALA A 3 -11.54 3.49 -14.87
C ALA A 3 -11.58 3.19 -13.36
N LEU A 4 -12.74 2.73 -12.88
CA LEU A 4 -12.96 2.39 -11.48
C LEU A 4 -12.25 1.09 -11.08
N GLU A 5 -12.24 0.07 -11.96
CA GLU A 5 -11.51 -1.18 -11.73
C GLU A 5 -10.00 -0.92 -11.61
N VAL A 6 -9.42 -0.15 -12.53
CA VAL A 6 -8.00 0.22 -12.46
C VAL A 6 -7.68 0.97 -11.17
N TYR A 7 -8.57 1.86 -10.74
CA TYR A 7 -8.43 2.57 -9.48
C TYR A 7 -8.49 1.62 -8.27
N ILE A 8 -9.52 0.78 -8.17
CA ILE A 8 -9.74 -0.12 -7.03
C ILE A 8 -8.58 -1.11 -6.90
N ASP A 9 -8.16 -1.73 -8.01
CA ASP A 9 -7.07 -2.71 -8.01
C ASP A 9 -5.75 -2.06 -7.61
N SER A 10 -5.47 -0.86 -8.13
CA SER A 10 -4.23 -0.14 -7.82
C SER A 10 -4.18 0.29 -6.35
N ILE A 11 -5.28 0.84 -5.84
CA ILE A 11 -5.38 1.31 -4.45
C ILE A 11 -5.40 0.15 -3.46
N GLY A 12 -6.14 -0.92 -3.75
CA GLY A 12 -6.19 -2.11 -2.91
C GLY A 12 -4.82 -2.77 -2.78
N LEU A 13 -4.09 -2.91 -3.89
CA LEU A 13 -2.75 -3.48 -3.85
C LEU A 13 -1.75 -2.55 -3.13
N ALA A 14 -1.81 -1.24 -3.36
CA ALA A 14 -0.96 -0.28 -2.66
C ALA A 14 -1.18 -0.31 -1.14
N PHE A 15 -2.44 -0.46 -0.70
CA PHE A 15 -2.79 -0.61 0.71
C PHE A 15 -2.18 -1.88 1.32
N GLN A 16 -2.29 -3.03 0.64
CA GLN A 16 -1.76 -4.28 1.15
C GLN A 16 -0.22 -4.27 1.26
N ILE A 17 0.47 -3.70 0.26
CA ILE A 17 1.93 -3.57 0.29
C ILE A 17 2.35 -2.63 1.42
N ARG A 18 1.61 -1.53 1.65
CA ARG A 18 1.86 -0.63 2.77
C ARG A 18 1.72 -1.36 4.10
N ASP A 19 0.63 -2.10 4.32
CA ASP A 19 0.40 -2.87 5.55
C ASP A 19 1.54 -3.87 5.83
N ASP A 20 1.99 -4.59 4.80
CA ASP A 20 3.13 -5.49 4.91
C ASP A 20 4.46 -4.76 5.26
N ILE A 21 4.67 -3.53 4.75
CA ILE A 21 5.82 -2.69 5.14
C ILE A 21 5.72 -2.31 6.62
N LEU A 22 4.54 -1.90 7.09
CA LEU A 22 4.34 -1.50 8.48
C LEU A 22 4.55 -2.66 9.45
N GLU A 23 4.10 -3.86 9.07
CA GLU A 23 4.34 -5.09 9.81
C GLU A 23 5.85 -5.38 9.91
N ALA A 24 6.60 -5.17 8.83
CA ALA A 24 8.04 -5.40 8.78
C ALA A 24 8.84 -4.35 9.58
N GLU A 25 8.55 -3.06 9.42
CA GLU A 25 9.22 -1.95 10.14
C GLU A 25 8.88 -1.99 11.65
N GLY A 26 7.62 -2.25 12.02
CA GLY A 26 7.22 -2.41 13.42
C GLY A 26 7.83 -3.64 14.10
N SER A 27 8.03 -4.74 13.36
CA SER A 27 8.73 -5.92 13.89
C SER A 27 10.20 -5.64 14.20
N THR A 28 10.86 -4.77 13.41
CA THR A 28 12.25 -4.38 13.67
C THR A 28 12.40 -3.45 14.88
N GLU A 29 11.40 -2.61 15.18
CA GLU A 29 11.42 -1.72 16.36
C GLU A 29 11.05 -2.43 17.68
N ILE A 30 10.23 -3.49 17.60
CA ILE A 30 9.71 -4.23 18.77
C ILE A 30 10.68 -5.33 19.27
N ILE A 31 11.90 -5.43 18.74
CA ILE A 31 12.94 -6.39 19.19
C ILE A 31 13.34 -6.07 20.63
N GLY A 32 12.55 -6.60 21.56
CA GLY A 32 12.53 -6.31 23.00
C GLY A 32 11.31 -6.90 23.72
N LYS A 33 10.22 -7.23 23.01
CA LYS A 33 9.12 -8.05 23.55
C LYS A 33 8.74 -9.17 22.57
N SER A 34 8.77 -10.40 23.08
CA SER A 34 8.23 -11.60 22.42
C SER A 34 6.76 -11.37 22.03
N SER A 35 6.48 -11.03 20.78
CA SER A 35 5.11 -10.88 20.32
C SER A 35 5.01 -11.18 18.83
N LYS A 36 4.23 -12.22 18.50
CA LYS A 36 3.64 -12.52 17.17
C LYS A 36 4.55 -12.85 15.98
N SER A 37 5.86 -12.61 16.05
CA SER A 37 6.82 -12.87 14.94
C SER A 37 6.74 -14.30 14.38
N ASP A 38 6.53 -15.31 15.23
CA ASP A 38 6.63 -16.72 14.85
C ASP A 38 5.49 -17.22 13.94
N ILE A 39 4.33 -16.55 13.93
CA ILE A 39 3.22 -16.89 13.03
C ILE A 39 3.47 -16.30 11.62
N HIS A 40 4.26 -15.24 11.52
CA HIS A 40 4.51 -14.51 10.26
C HIS A 40 5.77 -14.98 9.51
N GLN A 41 6.62 -15.83 10.13
CA GLN A 41 7.85 -16.31 9.49
C GLN A 41 7.60 -17.07 8.17
N GLY A 42 6.39 -17.61 7.95
CA GLY A 42 5.99 -18.29 6.70
C GLY A 42 5.24 -17.42 5.68
N LYS A 43 4.82 -16.19 6.02
CA LYS A 43 4.03 -15.34 5.11
C LYS A 43 4.92 -14.83 3.96
N ALA A 44 4.42 -14.93 2.74
CA ALA A 44 5.02 -14.36 1.53
C ALA A 44 4.51 -12.92 1.39
N THR A 45 5.23 -11.96 1.96
CA THR A 45 4.89 -10.53 1.90
C THR A 45 5.70 -9.81 0.84
N PHE A 46 5.20 -8.68 0.35
CA PHE A 46 5.87 -7.93 -0.71
C PHE A 46 7.29 -7.47 -0.32
N PRO A 47 7.52 -6.90 0.89
CA PRO A 47 8.87 -6.53 1.34
C PRO A 47 9.81 -7.71 1.53
N LYS A 48 9.30 -8.88 1.90
CA LYS A 48 10.10 -10.09 2.07
C LYS A 48 10.58 -10.67 0.73
N ILE A 49 9.77 -10.54 -0.32
CA ILE A 49 10.10 -11.07 -1.65
C ILE A 49 10.94 -10.06 -2.45
N PHE A 50 10.58 -8.78 -2.42
CA PHE A 50 11.13 -7.75 -3.30
C PHE A 50 12.03 -6.72 -2.60
N GLY A 51 12.08 -6.73 -1.26
CA GLY A 51 12.80 -5.74 -0.47
C GLY A 51 11.97 -4.47 -0.21
N LEU A 52 12.33 -3.74 0.85
CA LEU A 52 11.60 -2.55 1.31
C LEU A 52 11.57 -1.44 0.25
N ASP A 53 12.69 -1.16 -0.41
CA ASP A 53 12.78 -0.07 -1.39
C ASP A 53 11.92 -0.33 -2.62
N GLU A 54 11.95 -1.55 -3.16
CA GLU A 54 11.10 -1.91 -4.31
C GLU A 54 9.63 -1.96 -3.91
N SER A 55 9.31 -2.33 -2.67
CA SER A 55 7.95 -2.25 -2.13
C SER A 55 7.43 -0.81 -2.09
N LYS A 56 8.24 0.13 -1.58
CA LYS A 56 7.91 1.55 -1.53
C LYS A 56 7.75 2.12 -2.95
N LYS A 57 8.64 1.77 -3.87
CA LYS A 57 8.53 2.15 -5.28
C LYS A 57 7.27 1.59 -5.94
N ARG A 58 6.90 0.34 -5.66
CA ARG A 58 5.68 -0.26 -6.19
C ARG A 58 4.42 0.46 -5.76
N ILE A 59 4.36 0.92 -4.50
CA ILE A 59 3.26 1.77 -4.01
C ILE A 59 3.16 3.05 -4.86
N LEU A 60 4.28 3.73 -5.13
CA LEU A 60 4.28 4.95 -5.95
C LEU A 60 3.75 4.71 -7.37
N GLU A 61 4.14 3.60 -8.00
CA GLU A 61 3.65 3.22 -9.33
C GLU A 61 2.13 2.97 -9.33
N LEU A 62 1.64 2.25 -8.32
CA LEU A 62 0.21 1.95 -8.17
C LEU A 62 -0.60 3.23 -7.93
N LEU A 63 -0.10 4.16 -7.14
CA LEU A 63 -0.75 5.46 -6.94
C LEU A 63 -0.78 6.28 -8.23
N ALA A 64 0.30 6.26 -9.03
CA ALA A 64 0.32 6.91 -10.33
C ALA A 64 -0.69 6.28 -11.32
N LEU A 65 -0.84 4.95 -11.29
CA LEU A 65 -1.85 4.22 -12.06
C LEU A 65 -3.27 4.55 -11.59
N ALA A 66 -3.49 4.62 -10.28
CA ALA A 66 -4.78 5.00 -9.71
C ALA A 66 -5.21 6.41 -10.13
N LYS A 67 -4.26 7.35 -10.31
CA LYS A 67 -4.52 8.74 -10.71
C LYS A 67 -4.69 8.95 -12.23
N LYS A 68 -4.35 7.97 -13.07
CA LYS A 68 -4.44 8.05 -14.53
C LYS A 68 -5.85 8.02 -15.17
N PRO A 69 -6.89 7.36 -14.62
CA PRO A 69 -8.16 7.21 -15.32
C PRO A 69 -8.85 8.55 -15.60
N ASN A 70 -9.49 8.68 -16.76
CA ASN A 70 -9.97 9.94 -17.34
C ASN A 70 -10.81 10.81 -16.39
N PHE A 71 -10.44 12.09 -16.33
CA PHE A 71 -10.85 13.13 -15.37
C PHE A 71 -12.36 13.46 -15.30
N SER A 72 -13.19 12.96 -16.22
CA SER A 72 -14.61 13.36 -16.33
C SER A 72 -15.47 12.97 -15.14
N ILE A 73 -15.03 11.96 -14.34
CA ILE A 73 -15.66 11.58 -13.07
C ILE A 73 -14.87 12.07 -11.85
N TRP A 74 -13.59 12.44 -12.02
CA TRP A 74 -12.67 12.75 -10.93
C TRP A 74 -13.00 14.04 -10.18
N TRP A 75 -13.58 15.04 -10.84
CA TRP A 75 -14.06 16.25 -10.16
C TRP A 75 -15.18 15.98 -9.13
N ARG A 76 -15.88 14.83 -9.24
CA ARG A 76 -16.84 14.33 -8.25
C ARG A 76 -16.25 13.25 -7.33
N ALA A 77 -15.05 12.77 -7.61
CA ALA A 77 -14.41 11.65 -6.90
C ALA A 77 -13.44 12.10 -5.79
N HIS A 78 -13.67 13.27 -5.21
CA HIS A 78 -12.85 13.83 -4.12
C HIS A 78 -12.59 12.84 -2.97
N PRO A 79 -13.56 12.00 -2.54
CA PRO A 79 -13.31 10.97 -1.52
C PRO A 79 -12.34 9.87 -1.98
N LEU A 80 -12.35 9.52 -3.27
CA LEU A 80 -11.42 8.53 -3.83
C LEU A 80 -10.00 9.12 -3.90
N GLN A 81 -9.86 10.37 -4.37
CA GLN A 81 -8.58 11.08 -4.32
C GLN A 81 -8.00 11.11 -2.90
N TYR A 82 -8.83 11.47 -1.92
CA TYR A 82 -8.43 11.51 -0.53
C TYR A 82 -7.98 10.14 0.00
N MET A 83 -8.72 9.06 -0.33
CA MET A 83 -8.31 7.71 0.06
C MET A 83 -6.94 7.34 -0.51
N ALA A 84 -6.71 7.57 -1.81
CA ALA A 84 -5.43 7.29 -2.46
C ALA A 84 -4.27 8.04 -1.78
N GLU A 85 -4.48 9.31 -1.43
CA GLU A 85 -3.46 10.12 -0.76
C GLU A 85 -3.26 9.72 0.70
N SER A 86 -4.32 9.34 1.41
CA SER A 86 -4.24 8.91 2.81
C SER A 86 -3.45 7.62 3.02
N ILE A 87 -3.39 6.74 2.00
CA ILE A 87 -2.57 5.52 2.04
C ILE A 87 -1.07 5.87 2.08
N PHE A 88 -0.69 6.96 1.43
CA PHE A 88 0.68 7.44 1.38
C PHE A 88 1.02 8.37 2.56
N ASN A 89 0.11 9.30 2.87
CA ASN A 89 0.31 10.39 3.83
C ASN A 89 -0.09 10.05 5.26
N ARG A 90 -0.50 8.81 5.56
CA ARG A 90 -0.52 8.35 6.95
C ARG A 90 0.93 8.26 7.43
N GLU A 91 1.44 9.40 7.90
CA GLU A 91 2.33 9.42 9.05
C GLU A 91 1.56 8.90 10.26
N PHE A 92 2.29 8.22 11.14
CA PHE A 92 1.79 7.67 12.38
C PHE A 92 1.66 8.74 13.45
#